data_AF-A0A2V1BR81-F1
#
_entry.id   AF-A0A2V1BR81-F1
#
_cell.length_a   1.000
_cell.length_b   1.000
_cell.length_c   1.000
_cell.angle_alpha   90.00
_cell.angle_beta   90.00
_cell.angle_gamma   90.00
#
_symmetry.space_group_name_H-M   'P 1'
#
loop_
_entity.id
_entity.type
_entity.pdbx_description
1 polymer ?
#
loop_
_entity_poly.entity_id
_entity_poly.type
_entity_poly.pdbx_seq_one_letter_code
_entity_poly.pdbx_strand_id
1 'polypeptide(L)'
;MSIQNRPLRAASKLARSLHTSASFRSSRNASLCRINAANMHCSQDLSHVLSVHSNLISHGLVNVHLGFSDDKSQYLQQLILQLHKRHGHGLPIDHSSSRGWFWDVRPTPEEQVQINSSAKSETPSPSPRARSETMMSFPWHTDCSYEASPPRFFGLHVLQPDRCGGGVLSVLAVENLVKSLSPSSKEILSKPYFRIAVPPEFVKNKDERHITGSLLHEVSSGAVSGANPWLRFREDVVSPLSPEAATALADFKDILHGPQIQEKVLHLTPEDLPQGSVILIDNRRWLHARNEVKDPGRHLRRVRWDAIPFTADGGVETVAGGAG
;
A
#
# COMPACT_ATOMS: atom_id res chain seq x y z
N MET A 1 -18.70 -77.91 -29.13
CA MET A 1 -17.86 -77.50 -27.99
C MET A 1 -16.44 -77.27 -28.49
N SER A 2 -15.76 -76.28 -27.92
CA SER A 2 -14.39 -75.81 -28.21
C SER A 2 -14.28 -74.65 -29.22
N ILE A 3 -14.24 -73.45 -28.67
CA ILE A 3 -13.85 -72.18 -29.28
C ILE A 3 -12.40 -71.92 -28.85
N GLN A 4 -11.51 -71.69 -29.80
CA GLN A 4 -10.14 -71.22 -29.54
C GLN A 4 -10.13 -69.70 -29.29
N ASN A 5 -9.64 -69.29 -28.11
CA ASN A 5 -9.34 -67.90 -27.77
C ASN A 5 -7.86 -67.60 -28.05
N ARG A 6 -7.58 -66.59 -28.88
CA ARG A 6 -6.31 -65.84 -28.92
C ARG A 6 -6.52 -64.48 -28.24
N PRO A 7 -5.63 -64.03 -27.33
CA PRO A 7 -5.71 -62.67 -26.80
C PRO A 7 -4.93 -61.68 -27.67
N LEU A 8 -5.59 -60.57 -28.03
CA LEU A 8 -4.99 -59.40 -28.66
C LEU A 8 -4.41 -58.46 -27.59
N ARG A 9 -3.16 -58.03 -27.84
CA ARG A 9 -2.41 -57.04 -27.05
C ARG A 9 -3.12 -55.69 -27.01
N ALA A 10 -3.26 -55.13 -25.81
CA ALA A 10 -3.73 -53.77 -25.59
C ALA A 10 -2.68 -52.74 -26.04
N ALA A 11 -3.13 -51.75 -26.82
CA ALA A 11 -2.32 -50.64 -27.32
C ALA A 11 -2.25 -49.51 -26.28
N SER A 12 -1.03 -49.14 -25.89
CA SER A 12 -0.72 -47.93 -25.12
C SER A 12 -0.71 -46.70 -26.04
N LYS A 13 -1.62 -45.74 -25.81
CA LYS A 13 -1.54 -44.40 -26.39
C LYS A 13 -1.19 -43.38 -25.32
N LEU A 14 0.00 -42.80 -25.42
CA LEU A 14 0.38 -41.57 -24.72
C LEU A 14 -0.53 -40.43 -25.17
N ALA A 15 -1.26 -39.82 -24.23
CA ALA A 15 -1.90 -38.53 -24.43
C ALA A 15 -0.97 -37.43 -23.91
N ARG A 16 -0.49 -36.57 -24.80
CA ARG A 16 0.23 -35.34 -24.47
C ARG A 16 -0.78 -34.34 -23.88
N SER A 17 -0.58 -33.95 -22.63
CA SER A 17 -1.28 -32.81 -22.03
C SER A 17 -0.65 -31.51 -22.55
N LEU A 18 -1.38 -30.78 -23.39
CA LEU A 18 -1.05 -29.41 -23.76
C LEU A 18 -1.60 -28.49 -22.68
N HIS A 19 -0.71 -27.92 -21.87
CA HIS A 19 -1.03 -26.78 -21.01
C HIS A 19 -1.35 -25.58 -21.90
N THR A 20 -2.63 -25.30 -22.08
CA THR A 20 -3.11 -24.04 -22.63
C THR A 20 -2.98 -22.96 -21.56
N SER A 21 -1.98 -22.09 -21.74
CA SER A 21 -1.86 -20.81 -21.04
C SER A 21 -3.04 -19.93 -21.41
N ALA A 22 -4.10 -19.98 -20.60
CA ALA A 22 -5.24 -19.08 -20.73
C ALA A 22 -4.80 -17.67 -20.33
N SER A 23 -4.60 -16.84 -21.36
CA SER A 23 -4.46 -15.39 -21.27
C SER A 23 -5.66 -14.81 -20.51
N PHE A 24 -5.44 -14.45 -19.24
CA PHE A 24 -6.36 -13.62 -18.47
C PHE A 24 -6.42 -12.23 -19.11
N ARG A 25 -7.40 -12.02 -19.99
CA ARG A 25 -7.81 -10.67 -20.41
C ARG A 25 -8.76 -10.12 -19.36
N SER A 26 -8.19 -9.37 -18.43
CA SER A 26 -8.87 -8.61 -17.40
C SER A 26 -9.92 -7.68 -18.03
N SER A 27 -11.16 -7.81 -17.53
CA SER A 27 -12.27 -6.91 -17.85
C SER A 27 -11.94 -5.48 -17.40
N ARG A 28 -12.55 -4.47 -18.05
CA ARG A 28 -12.21 -3.03 -17.97
C ARG A 28 -12.08 -2.49 -16.54
N ASN A 29 -10.91 -2.67 -15.96
CA ASN A 29 -10.46 -2.11 -14.69
C ASN A 29 -10.07 -0.65 -14.90
N ALA A 30 -10.29 0.20 -13.89
CA ALA A 30 -9.88 1.61 -13.91
C ALA A 30 -8.43 1.71 -14.43
N SER A 31 -8.27 2.30 -15.62
CA SER A 31 -6.96 2.41 -16.26
C SER A 31 -6.08 3.30 -15.40
N LEU A 32 -4.97 2.75 -14.90
CA LEU A 32 -3.94 3.52 -14.19
C LEU A 32 -3.62 4.78 -15.00
N CYS A 33 -3.88 5.96 -14.44
CA CYS A 33 -3.56 7.21 -15.12
C CYS A 33 -2.04 7.34 -15.22
N ARG A 34 -1.53 7.38 -16.46
CA ARG A 34 -0.11 7.52 -16.76
C ARG A 34 0.18 8.90 -17.32
N ILE A 35 1.11 9.61 -16.69
CA ILE A 35 1.61 10.92 -17.12
C ILE A 35 3.09 10.78 -17.46
N ASN A 36 3.55 11.35 -18.57
CA ASN A 36 4.98 11.35 -18.92
C ASN A 36 5.63 12.66 -18.47
N ALA A 37 6.77 12.58 -17.80
CA ALA A 37 7.64 13.72 -17.53
C ALA A 37 8.87 13.61 -18.45
N ALA A 38 8.95 14.45 -19.47
CA ALA A 38 10.01 14.37 -20.48
C ALA A 38 11.38 14.80 -19.94
N ASN A 39 11.42 15.68 -18.94
CA ASN A 39 12.65 16.16 -18.30
C ASN A 39 12.37 16.67 -16.87
N MET A 40 13.43 17.00 -16.13
CA MET A 40 13.37 17.45 -14.75
C MET A 40 12.48 18.69 -14.54
N HIS A 41 12.41 19.60 -15.53
CA HIS A 41 11.64 20.85 -15.41
C HIS A 41 10.12 20.62 -15.40
N CYS A 42 9.63 19.45 -15.85
CA CYS A 42 8.21 19.09 -15.73
C CYS A 42 7.71 19.16 -14.28
N SER A 43 8.59 18.92 -13.28
CA SER A 43 8.22 19.05 -11.86
C SER A 43 7.84 20.47 -11.43
N GLN A 44 8.21 21.48 -12.22
CA GLN A 44 7.99 22.92 -11.97
C GLN A 44 7.02 23.56 -12.98
N ASP A 45 6.76 22.87 -14.09
CA ASP A 45 5.79 23.31 -15.10
C ASP A 45 4.37 23.30 -14.53
N LEU A 46 3.64 24.40 -14.72
CA LEU A 46 2.33 24.59 -14.13
C LEU A 46 1.30 23.58 -14.67
N SER A 47 1.32 23.31 -15.97
CA SER A 47 0.35 22.41 -16.60
C SER A 47 0.59 20.96 -16.17
N HIS A 48 1.86 20.57 -16.05
CA HIS A 48 2.26 19.26 -15.57
C HIS A 48 1.86 19.04 -14.11
N VAL A 49 2.19 19.98 -13.23
CA VAL A 49 1.85 19.91 -11.80
C VAL A 49 0.34 19.89 -11.59
N LEU A 50 -0.41 20.73 -12.33
CA LEU A 50 -1.87 20.74 -12.29
C LEU A 50 -2.46 19.39 -12.75
N SER A 51 -1.90 18.78 -13.79
CA SER A 51 -2.34 17.48 -14.28
C SER A 51 -2.13 16.39 -13.23
N VAL A 52 -0.95 16.35 -12.60
CA VAL A 52 -0.67 15.42 -11.50
C VAL A 52 -1.64 15.64 -10.34
N HIS A 53 -1.82 16.89 -9.89
CA HIS A 53 -2.74 17.23 -8.80
C HIS A 53 -4.17 16.80 -9.12
N SER A 54 -4.70 17.18 -10.28
CA SER A 54 -6.07 16.89 -10.69
C SER A 54 -6.32 15.38 -10.71
N ASN A 55 -5.40 14.60 -11.26
CA ASN A 55 -5.55 13.15 -11.28
C ASN A 55 -5.45 12.52 -9.89
N LEU A 56 -4.57 13.04 -9.02
CA LEU A 56 -4.47 12.57 -7.65
C LEU A 56 -5.73 12.89 -6.84
N ILE A 57 -6.35 14.07 -7.04
CA ILE A 57 -7.60 14.45 -6.38
C ILE A 57 -8.80 13.67 -6.96
N SER A 58 -8.90 13.55 -8.27
CA SER A 58 -10.05 12.86 -8.90
C SER A 58 -9.99 11.34 -8.69
N HIS A 59 -8.84 10.73 -8.91
CA HIS A 59 -8.70 9.26 -8.94
C HIS A 59 -7.99 8.68 -7.72
N GLY A 60 -7.17 9.46 -7.01
CA GLY A 60 -6.39 8.97 -5.87
C GLY A 60 -5.19 8.10 -6.24
N LEU A 61 -4.88 7.95 -7.54
CA LEU A 61 -3.79 7.11 -8.03
C LEU A 61 -3.24 7.70 -9.33
N VAL A 62 -1.94 7.95 -9.39
CA VAL A 62 -1.25 8.41 -10.60
C VAL A 62 0.11 7.73 -10.74
N ASN A 63 0.48 7.37 -11.96
CA ASN A 63 1.82 6.92 -12.30
C ASN A 63 2.47 7.96 -13.23
N VAL A 64 3.57 8.55 -12.80
CA VAL A 64 4.40 9.41 -13.64
C VAL A 64 5.59 8.61 -14.15
N HIS A 65 5.74 8.47 -15.46
CA HIS A 65 6.93 7.88 -16.07
C HIS A 65 7.96 8.96 -16.38
N LEU A 66 9.18 8.80 -15.86
CA LEU A 66 10.28 9.73 -16.10
C LEU A 66 11.02 9.32 -17.38
N GLY A 67 11.00 10.19 -18.40
CA GLY A 67 11.78 10.03 -19.63
C GLY A 67 13.27 10.36 -19.46
N PHE A 68 13.76 10.43 -18.22
CA PHE A 68 15.11 10.84 -17.84
C PHE A 68 15.54 10.13 -16.54
N SER A 69 16.84 10.01 -16.32
CA SER A 69 17.38 9.43 -15.07
C SER A 69 17.24 10.39 -13.90
N ASP A 70 16.83 9.88 -12.74
CA ASP A 70 16.70 10.66 -11.50
C ASP A 70 17.00 9.81 -10.25
N ASP A 71 18.21 9.28 -10.14
CA ASP A 71 18.58 8.38 -9.03
C ASP A 71 18.48 9.03 -7.64
N LYS A 72 18.35 10.35 -7.59
CA LYS A 72 18.23 11.17 -6.38
C LYS A 72 16.78 11.56 -6.04
N SER A 73 15.80 11.17 -6.86
CA SER A 73 14.39 11.56 -6.69
C SER A 73 14.16 13.08 -6.62
N GLN A 74 14.98 13.85 -7.33
CA GLN A 74 14.85 15.31 -7.41
C GLN A 74 13.53 15.72 -8.05
N TYR A 75 13.06 14.99 -9.06
CA TYR A 75 11.78 15.24 -9.71
C TYR A 75 10.64 15.14 -8.69
N LEU A 76 10.60 14.04 -7.94
CA LEU A 76 9.57 13.78 -6.94
C LEU A 76 9.62 14.81 -5.80
N GLN A 77 10.83 15.18 -5.36
CA GLN A 77 11.01 16.23 -4.35
C GLN A 77 10.42 17.57 -4.82
N GLN A 78 10.81 18.02 -6.02
CA GLN A 78 10.35 19.28 -6.59
C GLN A 78 8.84 19.26 -6.86
N LEU A 79 8.32 18.16 -7.37
CA LEU A 79 6.89 17.98 -7.60
C LEU A 79 6.08 18.18 -6.30
N ILE A 80 6.50 17.57 -5.19
CA ILE A 80 5.79 17.72 -3.91
C ILE A 80 5.86 19.18 -3.40
N LEU A 81 7.03 19.83 -3.53
CA LEU A 81 7.16 21.25 -3.16
C LEU A 81 6.25 22.16 -4.01
N GLN A 82 6.08 21.85 -5.30
CA GLN A 82 5.17 22.59 -6.17
C GLN A 82 3.70 22.28 -5.87
N LEU A 83 3.35 21.03 -5.53
CA LEU A 83 2.01 20.67 -5.05
C LEU A 83 1.66 21.42 -3.76
N HIS A 84 2.60 21.54 -2.83
CA HIS A 84 2.42 22.38 -1.63
C HIS A 84 2.20 23.85 -2.02
N LYS A 85 3.15 24.42 -2.77
CA LYS A 85 3.14 25.84 -3.13
C LYS A 85 1.90 26.27 -3.93
N ARG A 86 1.38 25.41 -4.81
CA ARG A 86 0.34 25.77 -5.79
C ARG A 86 -1.04 25.20 -5.47
N HIS A 87 -1.10 24.11 -4.72
CA HIS A 87 -2.33 23.38 -4.46
C HIS A 87 -2.58 23.11 -2.97
N GLY A 88 -1.75 23.65 -2.07
CA GLY A 88 -1.99 23.61 -0.63
C GLY A 88 -1.83 22.24 0.02
N HIS A 89 -1.16 21.29 -0.64
CA HIS A 89 -0.76 20.03 0.01
C HIS A 89 0.14 20.33 1.21
N GLY A 90 0.03 19.60 2.31
CA GLY A 90 1.02 19.67 3.39
C GLY A 90 2.42 19.23 2.93
N LEU A 91 3.45 19.67 3.67
CA LEU A 91 4.84 19.32 3.40
C LEU A 91 5.13 17.83 3.67
N PRO A 92 6.25 17.30 3.13
CA PRO A 92 6.71 15.96 3.47
C PRO A 92 6.94 15.78 4.97
N ILE A 93 6.64 14.57 5.44
CA ILE A 93 6.93 14.15 6.81
C ILE A 93 8.19 13.28 6.84
N ASP A 94 8.99 13.44 7.87
CA ASP A 94 10.14 12.56 8.11
C ASP A 94 9.66 11.15 8.46
N HIS A 95 10.34 10.13 7.94
CA HIS A 95 10.00 8.74 8.25
C HIS A 95 10.46 8.32 9.65
N SER A 96 11.54 8.93 10.14
CA SER A 96 12.01 8.83 11.52
C SER A 96 12.91 10.01 11.86
N SER A 97 13.27 10.17 13.13
CA SER A 97 14.26 11.17 13.55
C SER A 97 15.64 11.02 12.86
N SER A 98 15.94 9.84 12.32
CA SER A 98 17.19 9.53 11.63
C SER A 98 17.05 9.45 10.10
N ARG A 99 15.83 9.54 9.56
CA ARG A 99 15.54 9.39 8.13
C ARG A 99 14.63 10.54 7.72
N GLY A 100 15.17 11.46 6.92
CA GLY A 100 14.44 12.60 6.37
C GLY A 100 13.27 12.17 5.47
N TRP A 101 12.84 13.07 4.57
CA TRP A 101 11.65 12.86 3.74
C TRP A 101 11.66 11.58 2.89
N PHE A 102 12.85 11.18 2.43
CA PHE A 102 13.01 10.03 1.56
C PHE A 102 13.56 8.82 2.31
N TRP A 103 12.88 7.70 2.14
CA TRP A 103 13.29 6.40 2.67
C TRP A 103 13.53 5.41 1.53
N ASP A 104 14.76 4.89 1.44
CA ASP A 104 15.07 3.75 0.59
C ASP A 104 14.41 2.46 1.10
N VAL A 105 13.46 1.95 0.32
CA VAL A 105 12.79 0.67 0.52
C VAL A 105 13.53 -0.39 -0.29
N ARG A 106 14.50 -1.04 0.35
CA ARG A 106 15.35 -2.09 -0.23
C ARG A 106 15.32 -3.33 0.65
N PRO A 107 15.23 -4.55 0.09
CA PRO A 107 15.53 -5.75 0.84
C PRO A 107 16.96 -5.70 1.34
N THR A 108 17.16 -5.89 2.64
CA THR A 108 18.51 -6.00 3.20
C THR A 108 18.90 -7.47 3.28
N PRO A 109 20.02 -7.92 2.68
CA PRO A 109 20.44 -9.32 2.70
C PRO A 109 20.49 -9.92 4.12
N GLU A 110 20.18 -11.20 4.24
CA GLU A 110 20.17 -11.93 5.52
C GLU A 110 21.54 -11.96 6.19
N GLU A 111 22.63 -11.95 5.42
CA GLU A 111 24.00 -11.89 5.96
C GLU A 111 24.27 -10.61 6.77
N GLN A 112 23.67 -9.48 6.38
CA GLN A 112 23.72 -8.24 7.17
C GLN A 112 22.78 -8.27 8.40
N VAL A 113 21.84 -9.23 8.50
CA VAL A 113 21.04 -9.46 9.72
C VAL A 113 21.89 -10.13 10.79
N GLN A 114 22.67 -11.15 10.40
CA GLN A 114 23.45 -11.96 11.33
C GLN A 114 24.65 -11.20 11.90
N ILE A 115 25.34 -10.38 11.10
CA ILE A 115 26.46 -9.56 11.58
C ILE A 115 26.01 -8.56 12.66
N ASN A 116 24.82 -7.98 12.51
CA ASN A 116 24.26 -7.02 13.47
C ASN A 116 23.69 -7.66 14.74
N SER A 117 23.50 -8.98 14.77
CA SER A 117 22.96 -9.72 15.91
C SER A 117 24.01 -10.57 16.63
N SER A 118 25.17 -10.81 16.03
CA SER A 118 26.29 -11.55 16.62
C SER A 118 27.43 -10.67 17.14
N ALA A 119 27.42 -9.37 16.86
CA ALA A 119 28.25 -8.40 17.58
C ALA A 119 27.70 -8.18 18.99
N LYS A 120 28.31 -8.80 20.01
CA LYS A 120 28.23 -8.41 21.43
C LYS A 120 28.86 -7.03 21.63
N SER A 121 28.33 -6.01 20.98
CA SER A 121 28.70 -4.62 21.19
C SER A 121 27.62 -4.01 22.08
N GLU A 122 28.02 -3.33 23.15
CA GLU A 122 27.16 -2.59 24.10
C GLU A 122 26.41 -1.40 23.46
N THR A 123 26.32 -1.38 22.14
CA THR A 123 25.54 -0.46 21.33
C THR A 123 24.08 -0.89 21.30
N PRO A 124 23.11 0.05 21.33
CA PRO A 124 21.70 -0.28 21.38
C PRO A 124 21.32 -1.20 20.22
N SER A 125 20.57 -2.26 20.54
CA SER A 125 20.04 -3.24 19.59
C SER A 125 19.57 -2.56 18.29
N PRO A 126 19.88 -3.11 17.10
CA PRO A 126 19.40 -2.53 15.87
C PRO A 126 17.87 -2.41 15.94
N SER A 127 17.35 -1.22 15.63
CA SER A 127 15.91 -0.97 15.54
C SER A 127 15.27 -2.08 14.70
N PRO A 128 14.12 -2.64 15.13
CA PRO A 128 13.44 -3.68 14.36
C PRO A 128 13.28 -3.23 12.90
N ARG A 129 13.53 -4.12 11.95
CA ARG A 129 13.43 -3.78 10.52
C ARG A 129 11.98 -3.51 10.15
N ALA A 130 11.75 -2.48 9.34
CA ALA A 130 10.41 -2.23 8.85
C ALA A 130 9.99 -3.33 7.87
N ARG A 131 8.72 -3.75 7.93
CA ARG A 131 8.18 -4.78 7.02
C ARG A 131 8.50 -4.49 5.54
N SER A 132 8.47 -3.23 5.12
CA SER A 132 8.79 -2.79 3.76
C SER A 132 10.21 -3.14 3.29
N GLU A 133 11.17 -3.25 4.21
CA GLU A 133 12.58 -3.57 3.96
C GLU A 133 12.87 -5.08 4.00
N THR A 134 11.84 -5.91 4.17
CA THR A 134 11.95 -7.38 4.15
C THR A 134 11.57 -7.93 2.77
N MET A 135 11.99 -9.18 2.51
CA MET A 135 11.60 -9.93 1.31
C MET A 135 10.18 -10.52 1.41
N MET A 136 9.58 -10.53 2.60
CA MET A 136 8.25 -11.12 2.85
C MET A 136 7.12 -10.35 2.16
N SER A 137 5.95 -10.94 2.05
CA SER A 137 4.74 -10.18 1.67
C SER A 137 4.45 -9.06 2.68
N PHE A 138 3.82 -7.99 2.19
CA PHE A 138 3.25 -6.92 3.00
C PHE A 138 1.74 -6.98 2.84
N PRO A 139 0.97 -7.29 3.90
CA PRO A 139 -0.49 -7.39 3.81
C PRO A 139 -1.15 -6.05 3.46
N TRP A 140 -2.48 -6.08 3.26
CA TRP A 140 -3.25 -4.89 2.93
C TRP A 140 -3.16 -3.82 4.03
N HIS A 141 -2.82 -2.61 3.61
CA HIS A 141 -2.70 -1.47 4.52
C HIS A 141 -2.86 -0.12 3.83
N THR A 142 -3.05 0.88 4.68
CA THR A 142 -2.71 2.28 4.44
C THR A 142 -1.45 2.63 5.24
N ASP A 143 -0.62 3.52 4.70
CA ASP A 143 0.63 3.93 5.29
C ASP A 143 0.39 4.70 6.60
N CYS A 144 1.16 4.36 7.64
CA CYS A 144 1.06 4.95 8.98
C CYS A 144 -0.36 4.95 9.58
N SER A 145 -1.13 3.88 9.37
CA SER A 145 -2.50 3.76 9.90
C SER A 145 -2.61 3.93 11.43
N TYR A 146 -1.50 3.79 12.15
CA TYR A 146 -1.36 3.94 13.61
C TYR A 146 -1.04 5.37 14.09
N GLU A 147 -0.78 6.34 13.21
CA GLU A 147 -0.47 7.74 13.57
C GLU A 147 -1.74 8.58 13.63
N ALA A 148 -1.95 9.44 14.62
CA ALA A 148 -3.19 10.25 14.71
C ALA A 148 -3.48 11.09 13.44
N SER A 149 -2.42 11.60 12.82
CA SER A 149 -2.45 12.29 11.54
C SER A 149 -1.70 11.48 10.47
N PRO A 150 -2.31 10.44 9.89
CA PRO A 150 -1.65 9.66 8.86
C PRO A 150 -1.44 10.53 7.60
N PRO A 151 -0.37 10.29 6.81
CA PRO A 151 -0.16 11.00 5.57
C PRO A 151 -1.32 10.75 4.63
N ARG A 152 -1.87 11.81 4.04
CA ARG A 152 -2.89 11.67 3.00
C ARG A 152 -2.31 11.05 1.74
N PHE A 153 -1.07 11.37 1.41
CA PHE A 153 -0.43 10.86 0.20
C PHE A 153 0.92 10.21 0.48
N PHE A 154 1.24 9.20 -0.32
CA PHE A 154 2.61 8.69 -0.42
C PHE A 154 3.01 8.48 -1.88
N GLY A 155 4.32 8.45 -2.10
CA GLY A 155 4.92 8.24 -3.40
C GLY A 155 5.99 7.17 -3.34
N LEU A 156 6.10 6.36 -4.39
CA LEU A 156 7.18 5.40 -4.60
C LEU A 156 7.87 5.71 -5.93
N HIS A 157 9.15 6.06 -5.86
CA HIS A 157 10.01 6.12 -7.04
C HIS A 157 10.68 4.75 -7.23
N VAL A 158 10.44 4.12 -8.37
CA VAL A 158 11.06 2.86 -8.80
C VAL A 158 12.44 3.14 -9.36
N LEU A 159 13.46 2.94 -8.53
CA LEU A 159 14.86 3.06 -8.91
C LEU A 159 15.38 1.74 -9.51
N GLN A 160 14.90 0.62 -8.99
CA GLN A 160 15.09 -0.70 -9.56
C GLN A 160 13.88 -1.59 -9.23
N PRO A 161 13.10 -2.03 -10.24
CA PRO A 161 11.97 -2.94 -10.00
C PRO A 161 12.48 -4.32 -9.60
N ASP A 162 11.57 -5.18 -9.14
CA ASP A 162 11.88 -6.60 -8.96
C ASP A 162 12.08 -7.26 -10.33
N ARG A 163 13.22 -7.91 -10.55
CA ARG A 163 13.53 -8.60 -11.83
C ARG A 163 13.31 -10.11 -11.77
N CYS A 164 12.78 -10.63 -10.67
CA CYS A 164 12.66 -12.05 -10.37
C CYS A 164 11.19 -12.50 -10.20
N GLY A 165 10.23 -11.70 -10.68
CA GLY A 165 8.81 -12.04 -10.64
C GLY A 165 8.18 -11.95 -9.25
N GLY A 166 8.72 -11.07 -8.39
CA GLY A 166 8.16 -10.69 -7.09
C GLY A 166 7.85 -9.19 -7.02
N GLY A 167 7.65 -8.68 -5.80
CA GLY A 167 7.55 -7.25 -5.51
C GLY A 167 6.41 -6.47 -6.18
N VAL A 168 5.38 -7.17 -6.67
CA VAL A 168 4.17 -6.64 -7.28
C VAL A 168 3.45 -5.76 -6.27
N LEU A 169 3.13 -4.53 -6.67
CA LEU A 169 2.33 -3.61 -5.87
C LEU A 169 0.86 -3.81 -6.22
N SER A 170 0.10 -4.35 -5.29
CA SER A 170 -1.36 -4.48 -5.42
C SER A 170 -2.03 -3.26 -4.80
N VAL A 171 -2.95 -2.62 -5.53
CA VAL A 171 -3.72 -1.49 -5.01
C VAL A 171 -5.22 -1.71 -5.20
N LEU A 172 -6.01 -1.26 -4.23
CA LEU A 172 -7.46 -1.43 -4.20
C LEU A 172 -8.14 -0.14 -3.72
N ALA A 173 -9.05 0.40 -4.54
CA ALA A 173 -9.83 1.56 -4.16
C ALA A 173 -10.77 1.21 -3.01
N VAL A 174 -10.71 1.99 -1.92
CA VAL A 174 -11.51 1.81 -0.70
C VAL A 174 -13.00 1.85 -1.00
N GLU A 175 -13.43 2.67 -1.97
CA GLU A 175 -14.84 2.73 -2.37
C GLU A 175 -15.41 1.37 -2.80
N ASN A 176 -14.60 0.51 -3.41
CA ASN A 176 -15.04 -0.82 -3.85
C ASN A 176 -15.34 -1.73 -2.67
N LEU A 177 -14.57 -1.62 -1.60
CA LEU A 177 -14.81 -2.34 -0.35
C LEU A 177 -16.04 -1.79 0.35
N VAL A 178 -16.10 -0.47 0.51
CA VAL A 178 -17.19 0.18 1.26
C VAL A 178 -18.54 -0.04 0.59
N LYS A 179 -18.60 -0.06 -0.74
CA LYS A 179 -19.85 -0.42 -1.47
C LYS A 179 -20.33 -1.84 -1.18
N SER A 180 -19.45 -2.76 -0.82
CA SER A 180 -19.78 -4.16 -0.51
C SER A 180 -20.07 -4.42 0.97
N LEU A 181 -19.80 -3.46 1.87
CA LEU A 181 -20.08 -3.61 3.30
C LEU A 181 -21.57 -3.43 3.60
N SER A 182 -22.06 -4.19 4.58
CA SER A 182 -23.39 -3.98 5.16
C SER A 182 -23.48 -2.62 5.87
N PRO A 183 -24.67 -2.01 5.98
CA PRO A 183 -24.85 -0.76 6.73
C PRO A 183 -24.37 -0.85 8.19
N SER A 184 -24.62 -1.98 8.87
CA SER A 184 -24.18 -2.19 10.24
C SER A 184 -22.66 -2.26 10.36
N SER A 185 -21.98 -2.95 9.44
CA SER A 185 -20.52 -3.04 9.47
C SER A 185 -19.89 -1.67 9.21
N LYS A 186 -20.45 -0.85 8.30
CA LYS A 186 -20.01 0.55 8.09
C LYS A 186 -20.13 1.41 9.34
N GLU A 187 -21.28 1.31 10.01
CA GLU A 187 -21.55 2.06 11.24
C GLU A 187 -20.52 1.71 12.32
N ILE A 188 -20.28 0.41 12.54
CA ILE A 188 -19.31 -0.06 13.53
C ILE A 188 -17.88 0.32 13.15
N LEU A 189 -17.48 0.13 11.89
CA LEU A 189 -16.14 0.51 11.40
C LEU A 189 -15.87 2.02 11.53
N SER A 190 -16.93 2.83 11.57
CA SER A 190 -16.83 4.29 11.74
C SER A 190 -16.75 4.74 13.20
N LYS A 191 -16.88 3.83 14.17
CA LYS A 191 -16.77 4.11 15.61
C LYS A 191 -15.36 3.82 16.13
N PRO A 192 -14.92 4.46 17.23
CA PRO A 192 -13.58 4.27 17.80
C PRO A 192 -13.47 2.96 18.61
N TYR A 193 -13.86 1.83 18.01
CA TYR A 193 -13.89 0.51 18.62
C TYR A 193 -12.72 -0.37 18.19
N PHE A 194 -11.64 0.23 17.68
CA PHE A 194 -10.48 -0.49 17.20
C PHE A 194 -9.21 0.05 17.81
N ARG A 195 -8.37 -0.86 18.26
CA ARG A 195 -6.98 -0.61 18.64
C ARG A 195 -6.11 -0.83 17.42
N ILE A 196 -5.28 0.15 17.09
CA ILE A 196 -4.30 0.07 16.00
C ILE A 196 -2.91 0.15 16.63
N ALA A 197 -2.21 -0.97 16.67
CA ALA A 197 -0.89 -1.05 17.29
C ALA A 197 0.17 -0.33 16.43
N VAL A 198 1.07 0.39 17.10
CA VAL A 198 2.29 0.93 16.49
C VAL A 198 3.25 -0.25 16.30
N PRO A 199 3.70 -0.56 15.08
CA PRO A 199 4.66 -1.63 14.85
C PRO A 199 5.96 -1.36 15.65
N PRO A 200 6.63 -2.40 16.18
CA PRO A 200 7.81 -2.23 17.04
C PRO A 200 8.91 -1.36 16.43
N GLU A 201 9.09 -1.42 15.11
CA GLU A 201 10.07 -0.62 14.36
C GLU A 201 9.79 0.90 14.37
N PHE A 202 8.56 1.32 14.68
CA PHE A 202 8.10 2.72 14.62
C PHE A 202 7.76 3.32 15.97
N VAL A 203 8.00 2.59 17.05
CA VAL A 203 7.84 3.07 18.41
C VAL A 203 8.78 4.26 18.66
N LYS A 204 8.21 5.45 18.89
CA LYS A 204 8.96 6.66 19.26
C LYS A 204 9.10 6.79 20.79
N ASN A 205 7.97 6.65 21.49
CA ASN A 205 7.87 6.71 22.95
C ASN A 205 7.40 5.36 23.51
N LYS A 206 7.86 4.97 24.71
CA LYS A 206 7.48 3.66 25.28
C LYS A 206 6.00 3.53 25.61
N ASP A 207 5.34 4.66 25.84
CA ASP A 207 3.95 4.72 26.24
C ASP A 207 3.01 4.79 25.01
N GLU A 208 3.51 5.24 23.86
CA GLU A 208 2.75 5.37 22.61
C GLU A 208 2.79 4.06 21.80
N ARG A 209 2.10 3.03 22.29
CA ARG A 209 2.09 1.68 21.67
C ARG A 209 0.93 1.43 20.72
N HIS A 210 -0.09 2.26 20.75
CA HIS A 210 -1.29 2.13 19.94
C HIS A 210 -2.10 3.42 19.96
N ILE A 211 -3.00 3.52 18.99
CA ILE A 211 -4.13 4.44 19.04
C ILE A 211 -5.43 3.65 19.13
N THR A 212 -6.45 4.28 19.71
CA THR A 212 -7.84 3.81 19.63
C THR A 212 -8.59 4.75 18.69
N GLY A 213 -9.22 4.21 17.66
CA GLY A 213 -9.86 5.01 16.62
C GLY A 213 -10.78 4.21 15.71
N SER A 214 -11.48 4.91 14.81
CA SER A 214 -12.29 4.28 13.77
C SER A 214 -11.42 3.82 12.61
N LEU A 215 -11.88 2.83 11.85
CA LEU A 215 -11.21 2.38 10.64
C LEU A 215 -11.75 3.06 9.39
N LEU A 216 -13.05 3.36 9.37
CA LEU A 216 -13.76 3.98 8.27
C LEU A 216 -14.15 5.41 8.65
N HIS A 217 -14.04 6.32 7.69
CA HIS A 217 -14.66 7.64 7.77
C HIS A 217 -15.47 7.88 6.51
N GLU A 218 -16.79 7.85 6.66
CA GLU A 218 -17.70 8.27 5.60
C GLU A 218 -17.81 9.80 5.63
N VAL A 219 -17.28 10.45 4.61
CA VAL A 219 -17.36 11.91 4.49
C VAL A 219 -18.82 12.27 4.20
N SER A 220 -19.53 12.78 5.21
CA SER A 220 -20.93 13.22 5.08
C SER A 220 -21.08 14.19 3.91
N SER A 221 -21.85 13.77 2.91
CA SER A 221 -22.17 14.53 1.71
C SER A 221 -23.13 15.68 2.03
N GLY A 222 -22.62 16.71 2.70
CA GLY A 222 -23.34 17.97 2.93
C GLY A 222 -23.26 18.96 1.78
N ALA A 223 -22.47 18.70 0.72
CA ALA A 223 -22.34 19.68 -0.38
C ALA A 223 -22.01 19.15 -1.79
N VAL A 224 -21.70 17.87 -2.01
CA VAL A 224 -21.52 17.32 -3.37
C VAL A 224 -21.78 15.80 -3.36
N SER A 225 -22.60 15.32 -4.29
CA SER A 225 -22.69 13.90 -4.63
C SER A 225 -21.31 13.40 -5.10
N GLY A 226 -20.65 12.50 -4.35
CA GLY A 226 -19.31 11.99 -4.72
C GLY A 226 -18.22 12.03 -3.63
N ALA A 227 -18.58 12.21 -2.36
CA ALA A 227 -17.61 12.14 -1.27
C ALA A 227 -17.08 10.69 -1.11
N ASN A 228 -15.78 10.51 -1.35
CA ASN A 228 -15.15 9.19 -1.29
C ASN A 228 -14.84 8.79 0.16
N PRO A 229 -15.15 7.55 0.58
CA PRO A 229 -14.85 7.09 1.93
C PRO A 229 -13.34 7.04 2.15
N TRP A 230 -12.93 7.29 3.40
CA TRP A 230 -11.55 7.14 3.84
C TRP A 230 -11.41 5.89 4.70
N LEU A 231 -10.28 5.22 4.57
CA LEU A 231 -9.92 4.08 5.38
C LEU A 231 -8.57 4.31 6.05
N ARG A 232 -8.45 3.91 7.32
CA ARG A 232 -7.18 3.63 7.98
C ARG A 232 -7.18 2.17 8.38
N PHE A 233 -6.23 1.41 7.86
CA PHE A 233 -6.21 -0.03 8.10
C PHE A 233 -4.81 -0.57 7.90
N ARG A 234 -4.42 -1.53 8.72
CA ARG A 234 -3.27 -2.39 8.43
C ARG A 234 -3.56 -3.75 9.06
N GLU A 235 -3.67 -4.76 8.21
CA GLU A 235 -4.30 -6.03 8.56
C GLU A 235 -3.71 -6.75 9.76
N ASP A 236 -2.39 -6.63 9.95
CA ASP A 236 -1.61 -7.31 10.99
C ASP A 236 -1.52 -6.54 12.32
N VAL A 237 -2.06 -5.32 12.42
CA VAL A 237 -1.93 -4.49 13.63
C VAL A 237 -3.25 -3.95 14.19
N VAL A 238 -4.37 -4.25 13.54
CA VAL A 238 -5.71 -3.83 13.98
C VAL A 238 -6.34 -4.92 14.85
N SER A 239 -6.92 -4.53 15.98
CA SER A 239 -7.66 -5.42 16.87
C SER A 239 -8.98 -4.76 17.30
N PRO A 240 -10.10 -5.51 17.34
CA PRO A 240 -11.38 -4.99 17.80
C PRO A 240 -11.40 -4.85 19.33
N LEU A 241 -12.20 -3.91 19.84
CA LEU A 241 -12.39 -3.64 21.27
C LEU A 241 -13.74 -4.12 21.81
N SER A 242 -14.64 -4.60 20.94
CA SER A 242 -15.94 -5.17 21.33
C SER A 242 -16.31 -6.37 20.42
N PRO A 243 -17.28 -7.22 20.83
CA PRO A 243 -17.78 -8.31 19.99
C PRO A 243 -18.34 -7.82 18.64
N GLU A 244 -19.08 -6.70 18.64
CA GLU A 244 -19.64 -6.10 17.42
C GLU A 244 -18.53 -5.61 16.49
N ALA A 245 -17.49 -4.99 17.05
CA ALA A 245 -16.29 -4.59 16.29
C ALA A 245 -15.54 -5.80 15.73
N ALA A 246 -15.49 -6.91 16.45
CA ALA A 246 -14.88 -8.15 15.98
C ALA A 246 -15.64 -8.72 14.78
N THR A 247 -16.97 -8.78 14.85
CA THR A 247 -17.82 -9.19 13.72
C THR A 247 -17.64 -8.28 12.52
N ALA A 248 -17.71 -6.96 12.70
CA ALA A 248 -17.55 -6.01 11.59
C ALA A 248 -16.16 -6.06 10.94
N LEU A 249 -15.10 -6.31 11.72
CA LEU A 249 -13.75 -6.50 11.21
C LEU A 249 -13.59 -7.81 10.45
N ALA A 250 -14.21 -8.89 10.93
CA ALA A 250 -14.23 -10.18 10.24
C ALA A 250 -14.93 -10.05 8.88
N ASP A 251 -16.14 -9.48 8.86
CA ASP A 251 -16.88 -9.19 7.63
C ASP A 251 -16.04 -8.37 6.63
N PHE A 252 -15.36 -7.32 7.13
CA PHE A 252 -14.48 -6.50 6.31
C PHE A 252 -13.34 -7.31 5.68
N LYS A 253 -12.68 -8.17 6.45
CA LYS A 253 -11.58 -9.02 5.97
C LYS A 253 -12.07 -10.07 4.98
N ASP A 254 -13.22 -10.69 5.25
CA ASP A 254 -13.83 -11.67 4.35
C ASP A 254 -14.19 -11.03 3.00
N ILE A 255 -14.73 -9.81 3.01
CA ILE A 255 -14.97 -9.05 1.78
C ILE A 255 -13.65 -8.70 1.08
N LEU A 256 -12.66 -8.19 1.82
CA LEU A 256 -11.35 -7.81 1.27
C LEU A 256 -10.67 -8.96 0.52
N HIS A 257 -10.72 -10.17 1.07
CA HIS A 257 -10.14 -11.37 0.46
C HIS A 257 -11.13 -12.14 -0.43
N GLY A 258 -12.38 -11.69 -0.51
CA GLY A 258 -13.43 -12.30 -1.30
C GLY A 258 -13.22 -12.12 -2.81
N PRO A 259 -13.69 -13.07 -3.65
CA PRO A 259 -13.43 -13.09 -5.09
C PRO A 259 -13.89 -11.81 -5.81
N GLN A 260 -15.04 -11.27 -5.40
CA GLN A 260 -15.65 -10.07 -5.98
C GLN A 260 -14.77 -8.81 -5.82
N ILE A 261 -13.98 -8.74 -4.75
CA ILE A 261 -13.06 -7.64 -4.50
C ILE A 261 -11.71 -7.92 -5.16
N GLN A 262 -11.24 -9.16 -5.11
CA GLN A 262 -9.98 -9.56 -5.76
C GLN A 262 -9.98 -9.27 -7.27
N GLU A 263 -11.12 -9.41 -7.95
CA GLU A 263 -11.26 -9.03 -9.37
C GLU A 263 -11.05 -7.52 -9.64
N LYS A 264 -11.24 -6.67 -8.63
CA LYS A 264 -11.10 -5.21 -8.70
C LYS A 264 -9.71 -4.72 -8.29
N VAL A 265 -8.84 -5.62 -7.84
CA VAL A 265 -7.48 -5.27 -7.44
C VAL A 265 -6.65 -4.97 -8.69
N LEU A 266 -5.91 -3.87 -8.66
CA LEU A 266 -4.89 -3.57 -9.67
C LEU A 266 -3.57 -4.15 -9.20
N HIS A 267 -3.06 -5.14 -9.92
CA HIS A 267 -1.74 -5.73 -9.68
C HIS A 267 -0.71 -5.07 -10.59
N LEU A 268 0.06 -4.15 -10.04
CA LEU A 268 1.06 -3.37 -10.78
C LEU A 268 2.40 -4.13 -10.78
N THR A 269 2.73 -4.69 -11.92
CA THR A 269 3.96 -5.47 -12.13
C THR A 269 5.14 -4.58 -12.53
N PRO A 270 6.37 -5.11 -12.64
CA PRO A 270 7.51 -4.37 -13.19
C PRO A 270 7.26 -3.78 -14.59
N GLU A 271 6.38 -4.37 -15.38
CA GLU A 271 5.99 -3.84 -16.70
C GLU A 271 5.08 -2.61 -16.60
N ASP A 272 4.25 -2.52 -15.56
CA ASP A 272 3.42 -1.34 -15.28
C ASP A 272 4.20 -0.22 -14.59
N LEU A 273 5.17 -0.61 -13.77
CA LEU A 273 6.02 0.26 -12.95
C LEU A 273 7.51 -0.05 -13.22
N PRO A 274 8.01 0.22 -14.44
CA PRO A 274 9.41 0.02 -14.76
C PRO A 274 10.32 0.98 -13.97
N GLN A 275 11.63 0.79 -14.10
CA GLN A 275 12.61 1.76 -13.61
C GLN A 275 12.30 3.17 -14.15
N GLY A 276 12.38 4.18 -13.28
CA GLY A 276 12.00 5.56 -13.59
C GLY A 276 10.50 5.84 -13.47
N SER A 277 9.69 4.91 -12.94
CA SER A 277 8.29 5.20 -12.58
C SER A 277 8.18 5.83 -11.20
N VAL A 278 7.31 6.82 -11.07
CA VAL A 278 6.92 7.46 -9.81
C VAL A 278 5.41 7.29 -9.64
N ILE A 279 5.00 6.39 -8.74
CA ILE A 279 3.59 6.20 -8.40
C ILE A 279 3.22 7.02 -7.18
N LEU A 280 2.14 7.81 -7.28
CA LEU A 280 1.57 8.62 -6.20
C LEU A 280 0.19 8.09 -5.85
N ILE A 281 -0.09 7.96 -4.56
CA ILE A 281 -1.30 7.31 -4.05
C ILE A 281 -1.93 8.17 -2.96
N ASP A 282 -3.24 8.40 -3.05
CA ASP A 282 -4.08 8.87 -1.95
C ASP A 282 -4.30 7.71 -0.98
N ASN A 283 -3.50 7.75 0.08
CA ASN A 283 -3.38 6.75 1.12
C ASN A 283 -4.68 6.53 1.91
N ARG A 284 -5.64 7.46 1.83
CA ARG A 284 -6.94 7.34 2.50
C ARG A 284 -7.95 6.62 1.64
N ARG A 285 -7.81 6.74 0.32
CA ARG A 285 -8.77 6.22 -0.67
C ARG A 285 -8.31 4.93 -1.32
N TRP A 286 -7.07 4.51 -1.09
CA TRP A 286 -6.49 3.30 -1.65
C TRP A 286 -5.77 2.48 -0.58
N LEU A 287 -6.13 1.20 -0.51
CA LEU A 287 -5.31 0.19 0.15
C LEU A 287 -4.18 -0.22 -0.80
N HIS A 288 -3.07 -0.63 -0.20
CA HIS A 288 -1.99 -1.27 -0.94
C HIS A 288 -1.45 -2.48 -0.19
N ALA A 289 -0.93 -3.42 -0.96
CA ALA A 289 -0.25 -4.62 -0.50
C ALA A 289 0.92 -4.91 -1.44
N ARG A 290 1.83 -5.76 -0.98
CA ARG A 290 2.95 -6.24 -1.80
C ARG A 290 3.06 -7.74 -1.64
N ASN A 291 3.21 -8.47 -2.73
CA ASN A 291 3.64 -9.87 -2.62
C ASN A 291 5.11 -9.96 -2.18
N GLU A 292 5.62 -11.19 -2.08
CA GLU A 292 7.03 -11.43 -1.75
C GLU A 292 7.95 -10.76 -2.77
N VAL A 293 9.00 -10.12 -2.28
CA VAL A 293 10.11 -9.65 -3.13
C VAL A 293 11.02 -10.84 -3.39
N LYS A 294 11.43 -10.99 -4.65
CA LYS A 294 12.30 -12.08 -5.09
C LYS A 294 13.66 -11.57 -5.56
N ASP A 295 13.74 -10.29 -5.94
CA ASP A 295 15.01 -9.64 -6.29
C ASP A 295 15.59 -8.89 -5.08
N PRO A 296 16.71 -9.36 -4.47
CA PRO A 296 17.40 -8.64 -3.40
C PRO A 296 17.96 -7.28 -3.86
N GLY A 297 18.11 -7.05 -5.16
CA GLY A 297 18.49 -5.77 -5.76
C GLY A 297 17.32 -4.80 -5.97
N ARG A 298 16.08 -5.17 -5.61
CA ARG A 298 14.91 -4.28 -5.74
C ARG A 298 15.13 -3.02 -4.91
N HIS A 299 14.88 -1.86 -5.53
CA HIS A 299 15.04 -0.57 -4.87
C HIS A 299 13.91 0.39 -5.23
N LEU A 300 13.13 0.77 -4.22
CA LEU A 300 12.23 1.90 -4.31
C LEU A 300 12.68 3.02 -3.35
N ARG A 301 12.31 4.26 -3.64
CA ARG A 301 12.39 5.36 -2.69
C ARG A 301 11.01 5.88 -2.35
N ARG A 302 10.67 5.91 -1.07
CA ARG A 302 9.37 6.31 -0.55
C ARG A 302 9.41 7.70 0.05
N VAL A 303 8.35 8.48 -0.17
CA VAL A 303 8.05 9.74 0.52
C VAL A 303 6.59 9.76 0.94
N ARG A 304 6.29 10.42 2.05
CA ARG A 304 4.94 10.63 2.57
C ARG A 304 4.77 12.12 2.82
N TRP A 305 3.59 12.67 2.54
CA TRP A 305 3.32 14.09 2.76
C TRP A 305 1.83 14.33 3.04
N ASP A 306 1.51 15.58 3.37
CA ASP A 306 0.14 16.02 3.67
C ASP A 306 -0.47 15.22 4.84
N ALA A 307 0.24 15.19 5.96
CA ALA A 307 -0.25 14.59 7.20
C ALA A 307 -1.35 15.45 7.81
N ILE A 308 -2.53 14.87 7.93
CA ILE A 308 -3.73 15.52 8.47
C ILE A 308 -4.50 14.53 9.35
N PRO A 309 -5.28 14.99 10.34
CA PRO A 309 -6.10 14.11 11.18
C PRO A 309 -7.02 13.22 10.35
N PHE A 310 -7.22 11.98 10.81
CA PHE A 310 -8.06 11.01 10.08
C PHE A 310 -9.55 11.41 10.06
N THR A 311 -10.07 11.98 11.15
CA THR A 311 -11.44 12.48 11.25
C THR A 311 -11.47 14.00 11.46
N ALA A 312 -12.49 14.67 10.93
CA ALA A 312 -12.62 16.13 10.97
C ALA A 312 -12.89 16.68 12.39
N ASP A 313 -13.49 15.88 13.26
CA ASP A 313 -13.96 16.34 14.57
C ASP A 313 -12.85 16.42 15.63
N GLY A 314 -11.60 16.04 15.29
CA GLY A 314 -10.54 15.90 16.29
C GLY A 314 -10.95 15.01 17.47
N GLY A 315 -11.92 14.11 17.24
CA GLY A 315 -12.53 13.29 18.28
C GLY A 315 -11.41 12.63 19.07
N VAL A 316 -11.34 12.95 20.36
CA VAL A 316 -10.20 12.69 21.26
C VAL A 316 -9.65 11.28 21.02
N GLU A 317 -8.65 11.18 20.14
CA GLU A 317 -7.90 9.95 19.92
C GLU A 317 -7.01 9.83 21.15
N THR A 318 -7.45 9.00 22.09
CA THR A 318 -6.71 8.81 23.34
C THR A 318 -5.46 8.01 23.02
N VAL A 319 -4.33 8.72 23.03
CA VAL A 319 -3.03 8.09 23.24
C VAL A 319 -3.03 7.62 24.69
N ALA A 320 -3.23 6.33 24.92
CA ALA A 320 -3.15 5.77 26.26
C ALA A 320 -1.68 5.85 26.73
N GLY A 321 -1.34 6.88 27.52
CA GLY A 321 0.03 7.05 28.03
C GLY A 321 0.34 8.28 28.89
N GLY A 322 -0.65 8.98 29.46
CA GLY A 322 -0.41 10.15 30.33
C GLY A 322 -1.14 10.02 31.66
N ALA A 323 -0.51 9.34 32.63
CA ALA A 323 -0.73 9.62 34.05
C ALA A 323 0.55 10.29 34.56
N GLY A 324 0.44 11.56 34.92
CA GLY A 324 1.49 12.43 35.40
C GLY A 324 0.98 13.86 35.43
#